data_AF-A0A8H6JME3-F1
#
_entry.id   AF-A0A8H6JME3-F1
#
_cell.length_a   1.000
_cell.length_b   1.000
_cell.length_c   1.000
_cell.angle_alpha   90.00
_cell.angle_beta   90.00
_cell.angle_gamma   90.00
#
_symmetry.space_group_name_H-M   'P 1'
#
loop_
_entity.id
_entity.type
_entity.pdbx_description
1 polymer ?
#
loop_
_entity_poly.entity_id
_entity_poly.type
_entity_poly.pdbx_seq_one_letter_code
_entity_poly.pdbx_strand_id
1 'polypeptide(L)'
;MSATSSMWQFDRRFEATSGANGAVWVHDDPDANGAGANVKPPDADIEADISKSHTWALRYAGEVARKLGVDCEYRKLPGYTISQYVRSDPKHSDDLKTIKEEVLTFQELGVDVEFKEGLQVKGWSSASRPEQRDGGGVGGVWHGQATFHPTKYVKGVLLFLLQQPNSRFFPQTRVISVDKTGVGMLGFGNKHVEVKTQQGNTVVCNNAVEAANVTALQKLSIVAEMGYNRTYCIDIRVPNDSVEDCLVYDTPEEYKYFKITERDSDCDYVILGSLHHNVGQEDAGGRFEELETWVRERFPQATTVDYRPQP
;
A
#
# COMPACT_ATOMS: atom_id res chain seq x y z
N MET A 1 33.38 -12.48 4.28
CA MET A 1 32.48 -11.38 4.70
C MET A 1 31.25 -12.03 5.31
N SER A 2 30.98 -11.81 6.61
CA SER A 2 30.00 -12.60 7.35
C SER A 2 28.56 -12.28 6.92
N ALA A 3 27.70 -13.30 6.85
CA ALA A 3 26.27 -13.18 6.51
C ALA A 3 25.52 -12.13 7.36
N THR A 4 26.01 -11.84 8.56
CA THR A 4 25.53 -10.76 9.44
C THR A 4 25.70 -9.36 8.85
N SER A 5 26.77 -9.08 8.10
CA SER A 5 27.02 -7.76 7.48
C SER A 5 26.12 -7.50 6.28
N SER A 6 25.82 -8.53 5.49
CA SER A 6 24.91 -8.42 4.34
C SER A 6 23.45 -8.36 4.77
N MET A 7 23.08 -9.09 5.83
CA MET A 7 21.73 -9.06 6.41
C MET A 7 21.42 -7.69 7.04
N TRP A 8 22.38 -7.08 7.72
CA TRP A 8 22.25 -5.71 8.26
C TRP A 8 22.13 -4.61 7.19
N GLN A 9 22.82 -4.76 6.05
CA GLN A 9 22.70 -3.83 4.92
C GLN A 9 21.41 -4.04 4.12
N PHE A 10 20.91 -5.27 4.07
CA PHE A 10 19.61 -5.61 3.50
C PHE A 10 18.47 -5.06 4.36
N ASP A 11 18.51 -5.28 5.69
CA ASP A 11 17.53 -4.75 6.64
C ASP A 11 17.41 -3.22 6.53
N ARG A 12 18.53 -2.48 6.52
CA ARG A 12 18.50 -1.01 6.38
C ARG A 12 17.94 -0.48 5.06
N ARG A 13 18.18 -1.17 3.94
CA ARG A 13 17.63 -0.76 2.63
C ARG A 13 16.17 -1.17 2.47
N PHE A 14 15.80 -2.36 2.97
CA PHE A 14 14.46 -2.91 2.84
C PHE A 14 13.46 -2.27 3.82
N GLU A 15 13.90 -1.88 5.02
CA GLU A 15 13.11 -1.08 5.98
C GLU A 15 12.85 0.34 5.45
N ALA A 16 13.81 0.93 4.72
CA ALA A 16 13.69 2.27 4.16
C ALA A 16 12.81 2.37 2.90
N THR A 17 12.60 1.28 2.17
CA THR A 17 11.88 1.30 0.87
C THR A 17 10.41 0.90 0.93
N SER A 18 9.89 0.46 2.07
CA SER A 18 8.55 -0.17 2.16
C SER A 18 7.42 0.82 2.47
N GLY A 19 7.46 2.02 1.89
CA GLY A 19 6.54 3.12 2.21
C GLY A 19 5.09 2.92 1.79
N ALA A 20 4.83 2.25 0.65
CA ALA A 20 3.49 2.20 0.07
C ALA A 20 2.92 0.77 0.00
N ASN A 21 1.98 0.46 0.89
CA ASN A 21 0.94 -0.53 0.60
C ASN A 21 -0.33 0.30 0.34
N GLY A 22 -0.72 0.44 -0.93
CA GLY A 22 -2.05 0.93 -1.28
C GLY A 22 -3.14 -0.04 -0.81
N ALA A 23 -4.40 0.27 -1.12
CA ALA A 23 -5.52 -0.61 -0.82
C ALA A 23 -5.24 -2.04 -1.31
N VAL A 24 -5.38 -3.02 -0.40
CA VAL A 24 -5.21 -4.43 -0.71
C VAL A 24 -6.59 -4.97 -1.11
N TRP A 25 -6.75 -5.28 -2.39
CA TRP A 25 -7.92 -5.97 -2.93
C TRP A 25 -7.73 -7.48 -2.82
N VAL A 26 -8.62 -8.12 -2.09
CA VAL A 26 -8.77 -9.56 -1.93
C VAL A 26 -10.10 -9.98 -2.56
N HIS A 27 -10.06 -10.53 -3.76
CA HIS A 27 -11.23 -11.19 -4.32
C HIS A 27 -11.32 -12.61 -3.78
N ASP A 28 -12.52 -13.04 -3.39
CA ASP A 28 -12.84 -14.40 -2.98
C ASP A 28 -13.30 -15.30 -4.15
N ASP A 29 -13.13 -14.86 -5.40
CA ASP A 29 -13.50 -15.63 -6.58
C ASP A 29 -12.44 -16.71 -6.85
N PRO A 30 -12.79 -18.01 -6.76
CA PRO A 30 -11.90 -19.11 -7.11
C PRO A 30 -11.43 -19.08 -8.57
N ASP A 31 -12.11 -18.35 -9.46
CA ASP A 31 -11.79 -18.17 -10.87
C ASP A 31 -10.97 -16.90 -11.17
N ALA A 32 -10.81 -15.96 -10.23
CA ALA A 32 -10.11 -14.68 -10.43
C ALA A 32 -8.63 -14.81 -10.83
N ASN A 33 -8.02 -15.98 -10.60
CA ASN A 33 -6.65 -16.30 -11.00
C ASN A 33 -6.54 -17.56 -11.86
N GLY A 34 -7.66 -18.00 -12.46
CA GLY A 34 -7.68 -19.14 -13.38
C GLY A 34 -7.01 -18.79 -14.71
N ALA A 35 -6.11 -19.65 -15.20
CA ALA A 35 -5.65 -19.54 -16.59
C ALA A 35 -6.78 -19.98 -17.55
N GLY A 36 -7.74 -19.09 -17.79
CA GLY A 36 -8.91 -19.31 -18.64
C GLY A 36 -9.63 -18.01 -18.95
N ALA A 37 -10.39 -17.97 -20.04
CA ALA A 37 -11.19 -16.82 -20.47
C ALA A 37 -12.46 -16.59 -19.62
N ASN A 38 -12.49 -17.15 -18.41
CA ASN A 38 -13.65 -17.17 -17.51
C ASN A 38 -13.33 -16.44 -16.21
N VAL A 39 -12.61 -15.31 -16.27
CA VAL A 39 -12.67 -14.36 -15.16
C VAL A 39 -14.11 -13.89 -15.14
N LYS A 40 -14.86 -14.28 -14.10
CA LYS A 40 -16.19 -13.71 -13.94
C LYS A 40 -15.98 -12.21 -13.70
N PRO A 41 -16.78 -11.34 -14.35
CA PRO A 41 -16.83 -9.97 -13.88
C PRO A 41 -17.16 -10.02 -12.38
N PRO A 42 -16.67 -9.06 -11.57
CA PRO A 42 -17.11 -8.91 -10.20
C PRO A 42 -18.64 -8.91 -10.13
N ASP A 43 -19.22 -9.17 -8.97
CA ASP A 43 -20.67 -9.09 -8.82
C ASP A 43 -21.18 -7.73 -9.35
N ALA A 44 -22.47 -7.65 -9.71
CA ALA A 44 -23.04 -6.43 -10.32
C ALA A 44 -22.89 -5.16 -9.45
N ASP A 45 -22.40 -5.30 -8.22
CA ASP A 45 -22.08 -4.26 -7.25
C ASP A 45 -20.58 -4.33 -6.89
N ILE A 46 -19.75 -3.82 -7.80
CA ILE A 46 -18.28 -3.79 -7.69
C ILE A 46 -17.86 -3.07 -6.40
N GLU A 47 -18.58 -2.02 -6.03
CA GLU A 47 -18.33 -1.19 -4.87
C GLU A 47 -18.51 -1.98 -3.55
N ALA A 48 -19.54 -2.83 -3.46
CA ALA A 48 -19.75 -3.70 -2.31
C ALA A 48 -18.62 -4.74 -2.14
N ASP A 49 -18.15 -5.33 -3.25
CA ASP A 49 -17.05 -6.30 -3.22
C ASP A 49 -15.74 -5.63 -2.80
N ILE A 50 -15.44 -4.48 -3.38
CA ILE A 50 -14.34 -3.59 -3.00
C ILE A 50 -14.35 -3.31 -1.50
N SER A 51 -15.47 -2.85 -0.97
CA SER A 51 -15.63 -2.50 0.45
C SER A 51 -15.38 -3.68 1.40
N LYS A 52 -16.01 -4.82 1.14
CA LYS A 52 -15.87 -6.05 1.94
C LYS A 52 -14.43 -6.55 1.91
N SER A 53 -13.86 -6.56 0.71
CA SER A 53 -12.51 -7.01 0.43
C SER A 53 -11.47 -6.20 1.21
N HIS A 54 -11.56 -4.88 1.13
CA HIS A 54 -10.67 -3.97 1.85
C HIS A 54 -10.77 -4.17 3.37
N THR A 55 -11.99 -4.18 3.90
CA THR A 55 -12.26 -4.40 5.33
C THR A 55 -11.72 -5.74 5.82
N TRP A 56 -11.89 -6.80 5.00
CA TRP A 56 -11.35 -8.12 5.29
C TRP A 56 -9.82 -8.11 5.33
N ALA A 57 -9.16 -7.47 4.36
CA ALA A 57 -7.71 -7.45 4.24
C ALA A 57 -7.04 -6.77 5.45
N LEU A 58 -7.58 -5.62 5.87
CA LEU A 58 -7.10 -4.88 7.05
C LEU A 58 -7.16 -5.74 8.31
N ARG A 59 -8.27 -6.45 8.53
CA ARG A 59 -8.43 -7.37 9.67
C ARG A 59 -7.49 -8.56 9.54
N TYR A 60 -7.43 -9.18 8.37
CA TYR A 60 -6.70 -10.42 8.16
C TYR A 60 -5.19 -10.25 8.36
N ALA A 61 -4.60 -9.13 7.92
CA ALA A 61 -3.20 -8.81 8.19
C ALA A 61 -2.89 -8.83 9.70
N GLY A 62 -3.73 -8.19 10.52
CA GLY A 62 -3.61 -8.21 11.98
C GLY A 62 -3.82 -9.60 12.59
N GLU A 63 -4.71 -10.41 12.02
CA GLU A 63 -4.89 -11.81 12.44
C GLU A 63 -3.65 -12.66 12.18
N VAL A 64 -3.04 -12.52 10.99
CA VAL A 64 -1.80 -13.23 10.64
C VAL A 64 -0.67 -12.79 11.55
N ALA A 65 -0.47 -11.48 11.73
CA ALA A 65 0.58 -10.95 12.61
C ALA A 65 0.45 -11.52 14.03
N ARG A 66 -0.76 -11.49 14.61
CA ARG A 66 -1.04 -12.05 15.93
C ARG A 66 -0.84 -13.56 16.01
N LYS A 67 -1.33 -14.33 15.04
CA LYS A 67 -1.19 -15.80 15.00
C LYS A 67 0.28 -16.23 14.92
N LEU A 68 1.08 -15.47 14.18
CA LEU A 68 2.49 -15.76 13.95
C LEU A 68 3.42 -15.11 14.99
N GLY A 69 2.90 -14.29 15.91
CA GLY A 69 3.69 -13.56 16.90
C GLY A 69 4.61 -12.51 16.27
N VAL A 70 4.19 -11.92 15.15
CA VAL A 70 4.95 -10.89 14.43
C VAL A 70 4.61 -9.51 14.99
N ASP A 71 5.59 -8.90 15.65
CA ASP A 71 5.50 -7.50 16.05
C ASP A 71 5.82 -6.58 14.88
N CYS A 72 4.78 -6.20 14.15
CA CYS A 72 4.85 -5.30 12.99
C CYS A 72 4.14 -3.97 13.22
N GLU A 73 4.03 -3.50 14.47
CA GLU A 73 3.35 -2.23 14.80
C GLU A 73 1.90 -2.18 14.29
N TYR A 74 1.21 -3.33 14.23
CA TYR A 74 -0.16 -3.37 13.75
C TYR A 74 -1.09 -2.63 14.71
N ARG A 75 -1.78 -1.62 14.20
CA ARG A 75 -2.73 -0.82 14.97
C ARG A 75 -3.88 -0.36 14.09
N LYS A 76 -5.01 -0.10 14.74
CA LYS A 76 -6.20 0.46 14.10
C LYS A 76 -6.31 1.94 14.40
N LEU A 77 -6.52 2.74 13.36
CA LEU A 77 -6.52 4.20 13.41
C LEU A 77 -7.70 4.76 12.61
N PRO A 78 -8.10 6.01 12.85
CA PRO A 78 -8.92 6.75 11.89
C PRO A 78 -8.11 7.08 10.64
N GLY A 79 -8.77 7.00 9.49
CA GLY A 79 -8.30 7.55 8.22
C GLY A 79 -9.08 8.81 7.87
N TYR A 80 -8.40 9.81 7.33
CA TYR A 80 -8.98 11.10 6.99
C TYR A 80 -8.78 11.37 5.50
N THR A 81 -9.88 11.52 4.75
CA THR A 81 -9.85 12.04 3.39
C THR A 81 -10.05 13.55 3.45
N ILE A 82 -9.12 14.31 2.88
CA ILE A 82 -9.15 15.78 2.83
C ILE A 82 -9.13 16.28 1.39
N SER A 83 -9.59 17.50 1.17
CA SER A 83 -9.52 18.10 -0.16
C SER A 83 -8.07 18.33 -0.61
N GLN A 84 -7.80 18.08 -1.89
CA GLN A 84 -6.54 18.50 -2.53
C GLN A 84 -6.39 20.02 -2.56
N TYR A 85 -7.52 20.74 -2.60
CA TYR A 85 -7.54 22.19 -2.72
C TYR A 85 -7.49 22.86 -1.35
N VAL A 86 -6.81 24.00 -1.31
CA VAL A 86 -6.79 24.87 -0.13
C VAL A 86 -8.14 25.58 -0.01
N ARG A 87 -8.57 25.93 1.21
CA ARG A 87 -9.88 26.54 1.47
C ARG A 87 -10.21 27.76 0.59
N SER A 88 -9.20 28.58 0.29
CA SER A 88 -9.38 29.79 -0.51
C SER A 88 -9.56 29.52 -2.01
N ASP A 89 -9.31 28.29 -2.46
CA ASP A 89 -9.52 27.90 -3.85
C ASP A 89 -11.01 27.66 -4.11
N PRO A 90 -11.60 28.25 -5.17
CA PRO A 90 -13.01 28.04 -5.49
C PRO A 90 -13.38 26.56 -5.74
N LYS A 91 -12.42 25.72 -6.14
CA LYS A 91 -12.65 24.28 -6.38
C LYS A 91 -12.79 23.48 -5.10
N HIS A 92 -12.35 24.01 -3.96
CA HIS A 92 -12.42 23.33 -2.66
C HIS A 92 -13.85 22.91 -2.33
N SER A 93 -14.83 23.79 -2.52
CA SER A 93 -16.23 23.46 -2.21
C SER A 93 -16.82 22.37 -3.09
N ASP A 94 -16.34 22.22 -4.32
CA ASP A 94 -16.82 21.19 -5.24
C ASP A 94 -16.18 19.83 -4.90
N ASP A 95 -14.88 19.82 -4.60
CA ASP A 95 -14.17 18.62 -4.14
C ASP A 95 -14.75 18.08 -2.82
N LEU A 96 -15.16 18.96 -1.89
CA LEU A 96 -15.86 18.54 -0.68
C LEU A 96 -17.23 17.87 -0.95
N LYS A 97 -17.94 18.27 -2.01
CA LYS A 97 -19.20 17.58 -2.39
C LYS A 97 -18.89 16.17 -2.86
N THR A 98 -17.84 15.99 -3.66
CA THR A 98 -17.38 14.67 -4.11
C THR A 98 -17.01 13.78 -2.93
N ILE A 99 -16.22 14.28 -1.96
CA ILE A 99 -15.90 13.52 -0.74
C ILE A 99 -17.18 13.13 0.02
N LYS A 100 -18.16 14.05 0.11
CA LYS A 100 -19.43 13.77 0.81
C LYS A 100 -20.24 12.68 0.10
N GLU A 101 -20.33 12.74 -1.22
CA GLU A 101 -21.03 11.73 -2.04
C GLU A 101 -20.36 10.35 -1.90
N GLU A 102 -19.03 10.29 -1.90
CA GLU A 102 -18.27 9.06 -1.66
C GLU A 102 -18.55 8.49 -0.26
N VAL A 103 -18.47 9.32 0.79
CA VAL A 103 -18.76 8.89 2.16
C VAL A 103 -20.18 8.34 2.28
N LEU A 104 -21.18 9.04 1.75
CA LEU A 104 -22.58 8.58 1.79
C LEU A 104 -22.74 7.23 1.07
N THR A 105 -22.06 7.03 -0.07
CA THR A 105 -22.07 5.76 -0.81
C THR A 105 -21.49 4.64 0.04
N PHE A 106 -20.34 4.84 0.67
CA PHE A 106 -19.73 3.81 1.52
C PHE A 106 -20.50 3.58 2.83
N GLN A 107 -21.19 4.58 3.37
CA GLN A 107 -22.14 4.41 4.48
C GLN A 107 -23.30 3.49 4.09
N GLU A 108 -23.89 3.67 2.90
CA GLU A 108 -24.96 2.81 2.37
C GLU A 108 -24.48 1.35 2.18
N LEU A 109 -23.19 1.16 1.86
CA LEU A 109 -22.53 -0.15 1.78
C LEU A 109 -22.13 -0.75 3.14
N GLY A 110 -22.44 -0.06 4.25
CA GLY A 110 -22.20 -0.55 5.61
C GLY A 110 -20.76 -0.36 6.11
N VAL A 111 -19.96 0.50 5.46
CA VAL A 111 -18.64 0.91 5.98
C VAL A 111 -18.83 1.88 7.14
N ASP A 112 -18.02 1.71 8.18
CA ASP A 112 -17.96 2.64 9.31
C ASP A 112 -17.18 3.90 8.90
N VAL A 113 -17.89 4.84 8.28
CA VAL A 113 -17.36 6.10 7.78
C VAL A 113 -18.35 7.23 8.07
N GLU A 114 -17.87 8.45 8.32
CA GLU A 114 -18.70 9.64 8.47
C GLU A 114 -18.12 10.86 7.76
N PHE A 115 -18.99 11.79 7.36
CA PHE A 115 -18.57 13.07 6.82
C PHE A 115 -18.61 14.09 7.95
N LYS A 116 -17.44 14.66 8.29
CA LYS A 116 -17.32 15.54 9.45
C LYS A 116 -16.83 16.92 9.06
N GLU A 117 -17.61 17.93 9.44
CA GLU A 117 -17.19 19.33 9.42
C GLU A 117 -16.40 19.66 10.70
N GLY A 118 -15.44 20.57 10.61
CA GLY A 118 -14.53 20.90 11.71
C GLY A 118 -13.40 19.89 12.04
N LEU A 119 -13.00 18.99 11.14
CA LEU A 119 -11.99 17.93 11.34
C LEU A 119 -10.56 18.41 11.69
N GLN A 120 -10.30 18.59 12.98
CA GLN A 120 -8.99 18.94 13.49
C GLN A 120 -8.11 17.69 13.64
N VAL A 121 -6.86 17.79 13.18
CA VAL A 121 -5.82 16.77 13.35
C VAL A 121 -4.77 17.35 14.29
N LYS A 122 -4.50 16.70 15.43
CA LYS A 122 -3.51 17.19 16.39
C LYS A 122 -2.14 17.33 15.70
N GLY A 123 -1.46 18.43 15.95
CA GLY A 123 -0.14 18.71 15.35
C GLY A 123 -0.20 19.35 13.96
N TRP A 124 -1.36 19.36 13.30
CA TRP A 124 -1.53 20.11 12.06
C TRP A 124 -1.84 21.58 12.38
N SER A 125 -0.91 22.45 12.01
CA SER A 125 -1.00 23.89 12.23
C SER A 125 -2.02 24.54 11.28
N SER A 126 -3.04 25.19 11.85
CA SER A 126 -3.94 26.09 11.11
C SER A 126 -3.38 27.50 10.91
N ALA A 127 -2.26 27.82 11.57
CA ALA A 127 -1.63 29.14 11.50
C ALA A 127 -0.70 29.27 10.28
N SER A 128 -0.16 28.15 9.81
CA SER A 128 0.64 28.07 8.59
C SER A 128 -0.30 27.81 7.42
N ARG A 129 -0.45 28.82 6.55
CA ARG A 129 -1.12 28.65 5.25
C ARG A 129 -0.21 27.80 4.38
N PRO A 130 -0.73 26.82 3.62
CA PRO A 130 -2.12 26.69 3.22
C PRO A 130 -2.97 25.75 4.10
N GLU A 131 -4.16 26.24 4.48
CA GLU A 131 -5.16 25.45 5.20
C GLU A 131 -6.09 24.75 4.19
N GLN A 132 -5.95 23.44 4.06
CA GLN A 132 -6.84 22.56 3.29
C GLN A 132 -8.06 22.11 4.11
N ARG A 133 -8.02 22.33 5.44
CA ARG A 133 -9.07 21.93 6.37
C ARG A 133 -9.96 23.14 6.67
N ASP A 134 -11.25 23.11 6.38
CA ASP A 134 -12.15 24.27 6.58
C ASP A 134 -12.22 24.76 8.05
N GLY A 135 -11.32 25.65 8.49
CA GLY A 135 -11.31 26.32 9.82
C GLY A 135 -11.47 25.37 11.01
N GLY A 136 -10.90 24.19 10.90
CA GLY A 136 -11.67 23.04 11.33
C GLY A 136 -11.21 21.82 10.58
N GLY A 137 -11.64 21.68 9.32
CA GLY A 137 -11.49 20.52 8.44
C GLY A 137 -12.82 20.02 7.96
N VAL A 138 -12.97 19.69 6.69
CA VAL A 138 -14.14 18.94 6.22
C VAL A 138 -13.58 17.74 5.47
N GLY A 139 -13.97 16.54 5.87
CA GLY A 139 -13.36 15.34 5.34
C GLY A 139 -14.14 14.07 5.67
N GLY A 140 -13.86 13.02 4.91
CA GLY A 140 -14.31 11.67 5.22
C GLY A 140 -13.49 11.11 6.38
N VAL A 141 -14.15 10.69 7.44
CA VAL A 141 -13.54 10.00 8.58
C VAL A 141 -13.84 8.52 8.43
N TRP A 142 -12.83 7.75 8.05
CA TRP A 142 -12.90 6.31 7.88
C TRP A 142 -12.46 5.65 9.18
N HIS A 143 -13.37 4.99 9.87
CA HIS A 143 -13.06 4.33 11.12
C HIS A 143 -12.43 2.95 10.90
N GLY A 144 -11.68 2.48 11.90
CA GLY A 144 -11.17 1.11 11.93
C GLY A 144 -10.15 0.76 10.84
N GLN A 145 -9.52 1.75 10.20
CA GLN A 145 -8.43 1.55 9.26
C GLN A 145 -7.24 0.92 9.97
N ALA A 146 -6.36 0.23 9.24
CA ALA A 146 -5.19 -0.41 9.84
C ALA A 146 -3.89 0.07 9.20
N THR A 147 -2.88 0.25 10.05
CA THR A 147 -1.50 0.47 9.64
C THR A 147 -0.59 -0.55 10.33
N PHE A 148 0.51 -0.88 9.68
CA PHE A 148 1.55 -1.76 10.19
C PHE A 148 2.83 -1.48 9.42
N HIS A 149 3.98 -1.89 9.97
CA HIS A 149 5.26 -1.82 9.29
C HIS A 149 5.38 -3.00 8.31
N PRO A 150 5.35 -2.76 6.99
CA PRO A 150 5.27 -3.85 6.00
C PRO A 150 6.52 -4.72 5.96
N THR A 151 7.71 -4.14 6.10
CA THR A 151 8.96 -4.91 6.21
C THR A 151 8.96 -5.85 7.40
N LYS A 152 8.59 -5.37 8.61
CA LYS A 152 8.49 -6.22 9.81
C LYS A 152 7.47 -7.35 9.60
N TYR A 153 6.33 -7.04 8.99
CA TYR A 153 5.30 -8.02 8.68
C TYR A 153 5.81 -9.12 7.73
N VAL A 154 6.37 -8.75 6.57
CA VAL A 154 6.89 -9.71 5.58
C VAL A 154 8.06 -10.52 6.15
N LYS A 155 8.97 -9.88 6.89
CA LYS A 155 10.07 -10.56 7.57
C LYS A 155 9.56 -11.60 8.56
N GLY A 156 8.56 -11.25 9.38
CA GLY A 156 7.94 -12.18 10.31
C GLY A 156 7.27 -13.37 9.62
N VAL A 157 6.48 -13.12 8.57
CA VAL A 157 5.85 -14.18 7.76
C VAL A 157 6.91 -15.08 7.12
N LEU A 158 7.97 -14.51 6.54
CA LEU A 158 9.06 -15.26 5.93
C LEU A 158 9.78 -16.15 6.96
N LEU A 159 10.10 -15.62 8.14
CA LEU A 159 10.75 -16.38 9.20
C LEU A 159 9.88 -17.56 9.67
N PHE A 160 8.56 -17.35 9.80
CA PHE A 160 7.63 -18.43 10.09
C PHE A 160 7.64 -19.51 8.99
N LEU A 161 7.62 -19.11 7.71
CA LEU A 161 7.64 -20.04 6.58
C LEU A 161 8.93 -20.85 6.53
N LEU A 162 10.08 -20.26 6.84
CA LEU A 162 11.38 -20.95 6.86
C LEU A 162 11.47 -22.06 7.91
N GLN A 163 10.63 -22.03 8.94
CA GLN A 163 10.56 -23.07 9.96
C GLN A 163 9.70 -24.27 9.55
N GLN A 164 8.97 -24.17 8.43
CA GLN A 164 8.08 -25.24 7.97
C GLN A 164 8.86 -26.31 7.20
N PRO A 165 8.63 -27.61 7.44
CA PRO A 165 9.45 -28.71 6.93
C PRO A 165 9.50 -28.82 5.39
N ASN A 166 8.49 -28.30 4.69
CA ASN A 166 8.37 -28.37 3.23
C ASN A 166 8.55 -27.01 2.55
N SER A 167 8.98 -25.99 3.28
CA SER A 167 9.22 -24.67 2.72
C SER A 167 10.64 -24.56 2.20
N ARG A 168 10.80 -24.03 0.99
CA ARG A 168 12.10 -23.74 0.39
C ARG A 168 12.06 -22.34 -0.21
N PHE A 169 13.09 -21.57 0.06
CA PHE A 169 13.21 -20.21 -0.44
C PHE A 169 14.45 -20.07 -1.32
N PHE A 170 14.27 -19.45 -2.48
CA PHE A 170 15.31 -19.27 -3.49
C PHE A 170 15.46 -17.77 -3.78
N PRO A 171 16.19 -17.02 -2.93
CA PRO A 171 16.46 -15.61 -3.19
C PRO A 171 17.26 -15.46 -4.48
N GLN A 172 17.21 -14.27 -5.10
CA GLN A 172 17.97 -13.95 -6.31
C GLN A 172 17.72 -14.90 -7.50
N THR A 173 16.58 -15.59 -7.50
CA THR A 173 16.20 -16.54 -8.54
C THR A 173 15.11 -15.92 -9.41
N ARG A 174 15.52 -15.31 -10.53
CA ARG A 174 14.58 -14.72 -11.48
C ARG A 174 13.88 -15.81 -12.30
N VAL A 175 12.57 -15.90 -12.16
CA VAL A 175 11.70 -16.71 -13.02
C VAL A 175 11.57 -16.01 -14.39
N ILE A 176 11.61 -16.78 -15.47
CA ILE A 176 11.52 -16.29 -16.85
C ILE A 176 10.43 -17.00 -17.68
N SER A 177 9.85 -18.09 -17.19
CA SER A 177 8.63 -18.67 -17.77
C SER A 177 7.89 -19.55 -16.76
N VAL A 178 6.57 -19.67 -16.95
CA VAL A 178 5.66 -20.52 -16.18
C VAL A 178 4.74 -21.20 -17.19
N ASP A 179 5.06 -22.46 -17.53
CA ASP A 179 4.39 -23.20 -18.61
C ASP A 179 3.53 -24.33 -18.03
N LYS A 180 2.27 -24.44 -18.46
CA LYS A 180 1.43 -25.62 -18.18
C LYS A 180 1.75 -26.70 -19.20
N THR A 181 2.30 -27.82 -18.74
CA THR A 181 2.79 -28.91 -19.57
C THR A 181 2.06 -30.22 -19.23
N GLY A 182 1.91 -31.10 -20.23
CA GLY A 182 1.31 -32.43 -20.09
C GLY A 182 0.14 -32.66 -21.04
N VAL A 183 -0.12 -33.94 -21.36
CA VAL A 183 -1.24 -34.36 -22.21
C VAL A 183 -2.41 -34.75 -21.31
N GLY A 184 -3.55 -34.09 -21.47
CA GLY A 184 -4.81 -34.52 -20.87
C GLY A 184 -5.76 -34.99 -21.95
N MET A 185 -6.03 -36.29 -22.04
CA MET A 185 -7.06 -36.83 -22.93
C MET A 185 -8.21 -37.34 -22.05
N LEU A 186 -9.43 -36.86 -22.31
CA LEU A 186 -10.64 -37.30 -21.59
C LEU A 186 -10.54 -37.21 -20.05
N GLY A 187 -9.89 -36.15 -19.52
CA GLY A 187 -9.75 -35.93 -18.07
C GLY A 187 -8.64 -36.73 -17.39
N PHE A 188 -7.94 -37.62 -18.10
CA PHE A 188 -6.78 -38.36 -17.61
C PHE A 188 -5.50 -37.78 -18.22
N GLY A 189 -4.50 -37.49 -17.38
CA GLY A 189 -3.22 -36.93 -17.84
C GLY A 189 -2.36 -36.32 -16.74
N ASN A 190 -1.04 -36.37 -16.93
CA ASN A 190 -0.06 -35.77 -16.02
C ASN A 190 0.14 -34.28 -16.32
N LYS A 191 -0.90 -33.47 -16.09
CA LYS A 191 -0.77 -32.01 -16.15
C LYS A 191 0.08 -31.53 -14.98
N HIS A 192 1.06 -30.70 -15.26
CA HIS A 192 1.91 -30.05 -14.28
C HIS A 192 2.34 -28.67 -14.80
N VAL A 193 3.02 -27.92 -13.95
CA VAL A 193 3.59 -26.62 -14.28
C VAL A 193 5.10 -26.73 -14.23
N GLU A 194 5.76 -26.25 -15.29
CA GLU A 194 7.20 -26.06 -15.35
C GLU A 194 7.53 -24.58 -15.16
N VAL A 195 8.31 -24.27 -14.13
CA VAL A 195 8.79 -22.92 -13.84
C VAL A 195 10.27 -22.85 -14.20
N LYS A 196 10.61 -22.04 -15.21
CA LYS A 196 11.98 -21.89 -15.71
C LYS A 196 12.62 -20.64 -15.15
N THR A 197 13.88 -20.76 -14.76
CA THR A 197 14.67 -19.67 -14.15
C THR A 197 15.74 -19.17 -15.12
N GLN A 198 16.16 -17.91 -14.96
CA GLN A 198 17.19 -17.30 -15.80
C GLN A 198 18.52 -18.06 -15.78
N GLN A 199 18.83 -18.76 -14.69
CA GLN A 199 20.07 -19.53 -14.54
C GLN A 199 19.99 -20.94 -15.15
N GLY A 200 18.90 -21.28 -15.85
CA GLY A 200 18.72 -22.56 -16.53
C GLY A 200 18.16 -23.69 -15.66
N ASN A 201 17.75 -23.41 -14.42
CA ASN A 201 17.06 -24.40 -13.58
C ASN A 201 15.55 -24.44 -13.88
N THR A 202 14.96 -25.62 -13.75
CA THR A 202 13.52 -25.85 -13.90
C THR A 202 12.94 -26.46 -12.63
N VAL A 203 11.82 -25.90 -12.15
CA VAL A 203 11.03 -26.45 -11.05
C VAL A 203 9.74 -27.03 -11.62
N VAL A 204 9.44 -28.29 -11.27
CA VAL A 204 8.20 -28.97 -11.66
C VAL A 204 7.26 -29.02 -10.46
N CYS A 205 6.02 -28.58 -10.65
CA CYS A 205 5.02 -28.51 -9.59
C CYS A 205 3.60 -28.75 -10.11
N ASN A 206 2.66 -29.11 -9.24
CA ASN A 206 1.27 -29.28 -9.64
C ASN A 206 0.55 -27.94 -9.83
N ASN A 207 0.92 -26.94 -9.03
CA ASN A 207 0.32 -25.61 -9.02
C ASN A 207 1.43 -24.56 -8.89
N ALA A 208 1.27 -23.45 -9.61
CA ALA A 208 2.10 -22.25 -9.47
C ALA A 208 1.20 -21.05 -9.20
N VAL A 209 1.64 -20.18 -8.28
CA VAL A 209 0.98 -18.92 -7.94
C VAL A 209 1.94 -17.79 -8.26
N GLU A 210 1.52 -16.87 -9.12
CA GLU A 210 2.30 -15.68 -9.48
C GLU A 210 1.86 -14.51 -8.60
N ALA A 211 2.68 -14.18 -7.59
CA ALA A 211 2.46 -13.07 -6.66
C ALA A 211 3.57 -12.01 -6.74
N ALA A 212 3.97 -11.65 -7.97
CA ALA A 212 5.09 -10.75 -8.24
C ALA A 212 4.65 -9.35 -8.69
N ASN A 213 3.42 -8.97 -8.35
CA ASN A 213 2.75 -7.71 -8.69
C ASN A 213 2.58 -7.55 -10.21
N VAL A 214 3.61 -7.08 -10.92
CA VAL A 214 3.61 -6.96 -12.38
C VAL A 214 4.69 -7.87 -12.96
N THR A 215 4.29 -8.98 -13.58
CA THR A 215 5.24 -9.85 -14.30
C THR A 215 5.12 -9.63 -15.80
N ALA A 216 6.25 -9.36 -16.45
CA ALA A 216 6.36 -9.39 -17.91
C ALA A 216 6.13 -10.80 -18.51
N LEU A 217 5.89 -11.79 -17.64
CA LEU A 217 5.57 -13.18 -18.01
C LEU A 217 4.07 -13.40 -18.21
N GLN A 218 3.22 -12.44 -17.81
CA GLN A 218 1.80 -12.49 -18.09
C GLN A 218 1.48 -12.25 -19.56
N LYS A 219 0.25 -12.63 -19.95
CA LYS A 219 -0.26 -12.39 -21.31
C LYS A 219 -0.20 -10.91 -21.65
N LEU A 220 0.12 -10.60 -22.91
CA LEU A 220 0.13 -9.22 -23.42
C LEU A 220 -1.20 -8.50 -23.16
N SER A 221 -2.33 -9.20 -23.25
CA SER A 221 -3.66 -8.66 -22.96
C SER A 221 -3.86 -8.22 -21.51
N ILE A 222 -3.08 -8.73 -20.55
CA ILE A 222 -3.08 -8.26 -19.16
C ILE A 222 -2.08 -7.11 -19.03
N VAL A 223 -0.88 -7.29 -19.58
CA VAL A 223 0.20 -6.30 -19.56
C VAL A 223 -0.19 -4.97 -20.21
N ALA A 224 -1.01 -5.01 -21.26
CA ALA A 224 -1.50 -3.82 -21.96
C ALA A 224 -2.52 -2.99 -21.15
N GLU A 225 -3.21 -3.62 -20.19
CA GLU A 225 -4.20 -2.95 -19.32
C GLU A 225 -3.57 -2.44 -18.01
N MET A 226 -2.26 -2.62 -17.81
CA MET A 226 -1.54 -2.21 -16.60
C MET A 226 -0.82 -0.87 -16.77
N GLY A 227 -1.02 0.03 -15.82
CA GLY A 227 -0.20 1.23 -15.62
C GLY A 227 1.03 0.92 -14.76
N TYR A 228 2.19 1.46 -15.15
CA TYR A 228 3.45 1.28 -14.40
C TYR A 228 3.77 2.57 -13.69
N ASN A 229 3.48 2.65 -12.40
CA ASN A 229 3.67 3.87 -11.64
C ASN A 229 4.98 3.87 -10.85
N ARG A 230 5.71 4.98 -10.93
CA ARG A 230 6.73 5.34 -9.95
C ARG A 230 6.06 6.17 -8.87
N THR A 231 6.28 5.83 -7.61
CA THR A 231 5.75 6.55 -6.45
C THR A 231 6.89 7.04 -5.56
N TYR A 232 6.71 8.17 -4.89
CA TYR A 232 7.72 8.81 -4.06
C TYR A 232 7.29 8.77 -2.60
N CYS A 233 8.29 8.71 -1.73
CA CYS A 233 8.08 8.67 -0.29
C CYS A 233 9.27 9.33 0.40
N ILE A 234 8.98 10.13 1.42
CA ILE A 234 9.97 10.65 2.36
C ILE A 234 9.62 10.20 3.77
N ASP A 235 10.62 10.14 4.64
CA ASP A 235 10.41 10.13 6.08
C ASP A 235 10.81 11.48 6.68
N ILE A 236 10.10 11.95 7.70
CA ILE A 236 10.44 13.17 8.42
C ILE A 236 10.17 12.98 9.91
N ARG A 237 11.10 13.46 10.75
CA ARG A 237 10.98 13.33 12.20
C ARG A 237 10.02 14.36 12.78
N VAL A 238 9.17 13.92 13.69
CA VAL A 238 8.34 14.78 14.55
C VAL A 238 8.57 14.41 16.02
N PRO A 239 8.47 15.36 16.96
CA PRO A 239 8.53 15.03 18.38
C PRO A 239 7.44 14.03 18.77
N ASN A 240 7.74 13.12 19.70
CA ASN A 240 6.73 12.17 20.21
C ASN A 240 5.48 12.89 20.69
N ASP A 241 4.33 12.26 20.43
CA ASP A 241 3.00 12.76 20.81
C ASP A 241 2.67 14.16 20.25
N SER A 242 3.47 14.72 19.34
CA SER A 242 3.20 16.05 18.77
C SER A 242 2.14 16.02 17.68
N VAL A 243 1.95 14.87 17.03
CA VAL A 243 0.97 14.65 15.96
C VAL A 243 0.03 13.51 16.35
N GLU A 244 -1.22 13.60 15.90
CA GLU A 244 -2.18 12.51 16.05
C GLU A 244 -1.78 11.30 15.19
N ASP A 245 -1.78 10.11 15.80
CA ASP A 245 -1.63 8.86 15.06
C ASP A 245 -2.91 8.57 14.27
N CYS A 246 -2.88 8.97 13.00
CA CYS A 246 -3.97 8.84 12.04
C CYS A 246 -3.39 8.59 10.64
N LEU A 247 -4.26 8.18 9.72
CA LEU A 247 -3.95 8.14 8.30
C LEU A 247 -4.58 9.36 7.63
N VAL A 248 -3.88 10.03 6.72
CA VAL A 248 -4.47 11.10 5.91
C VAL A 248 -4.24 10.78 4.44
N TYR A 249 -5.25 11.05 3.61
CA TYR A 249 -5.22 10.97 2.15
C TYR A 249 -5.86 12.23 1.57
N ASP A 250 -5.31 12.81 0.51
CA ASP A 250 -6.01 13.84 -0.28
C ASP A 250 -6.67 13.25 -1.55
N THR A 251 -7.42 14.07 -2.30
CA THR A 251 -8.27 13.63 -3.42
C THR A 251 -7.70 13.58 -4.85
N PRO A 252 -6.49 14.06 -5.20
CA PRO A 252 -6.02 13.98 -6.58
C PRO A 252 -5.67 12.54 -6.96
N GLU A 253 -5.53 12.27 -8.27
CA GLU A 253 -5.12 10.95 -8.76
C GLU A 253 -3.75 10.58 -8.18
N GLU A 254 -2.79 11.51 -8.21
CA GLU A 254 -1.46 11.43 -7.60
C GLU A 254 -1.46 11.72 -6.08
N TYR A 255 -2.44 11.21 -5.35
CA TYR A 255 -2.70 11.51 -3.94
C TYR A 255 -1.46 11.52 -3.04
N LYS A 256 -1.51 12.39 -2.04
CA LYS A 256 -0.61 12.42 -0.90
C LYS A 256 -1.23 11.62 0.24
N TYR A 257 -0.41 10.79 0.87
CA TYR A 257 -0.77 10.07 2.07
C TYR A 257 0.20 10.37 3.20
N PHE A 258 -0.32 10.37 4.42
CA PHE A 258 0.40 10.60 5.66
C PHE A 258 0.16 9.43 6.61
N LYS A 259 1.21 8.90 7.22
CA LYS A 259 1.11 7.96 8.35
C LYS A 259 2.29 8.13 9.29
N ILE A 260 2.12 7.77 10.55
CA ILE A 260 3.21 7.72 11.52
C ILE A 260 3.78 6.28 11.60
N THR A 261 5.05 6.14 11.92
CA THR A 261 5.69 4.87 12.30
C THR A 261 6.63 5.12 13.46
N GLU A 262 6.72 4.15 14.38
CA GLU A 262 7.59 4.26 15.54
C GLU A 262 9.03 3.91 15.14
N ARG A 263 10.01 4.63 15.68
CA ARG A 263 11.42 4.29 15.42
C ARG A 263 12.36 4.53 16.60
N ASP A 264 12.11 5.51 17.47
CA ASP A 264 13.03 5.89 18.57
C ASP A 264 12.30 6.27 19.87
N SER A 265 13.03 6.43 20.99
CA SER A 265 12.45 6.79 22.31
C SER A 265 11.93 8.22 22.39
N ASP A 266 12.39 9.11 21.50
CA ASP A 266 12.21 10.57 21.62
C ASP A 266 11.53 11.21 20.39
N CYS A 267 11.46 10.51 19.26
CA CYS A 267 10.84 11.00 18.03
C CYS A 267 10.05 9.91 17.26
N ASP A 268 8.94 10.34 16.67
CA ASP A 268 8.15 9.59 15.71
C ASP A 268 8.57 9.94 14.28
N TYR A 269 8.36 9.02 13.33
CA TYR A 269 8.55 9.30 11.92
C TYR A 269 7.21 9.44 11.23
N VAL A 270 7.06 10.54 10.50
CA VAL A 270 6.00 10.69 9.51
C VAL A 270 6.52 10.16 8.18
N ILE A 271 5.78 9.22 7.61
CA ILE A 271 5.94 8.73 6.26
C ILE A 271 4.95 9.49 5.38
N LEU A 272 5.47 10.21 4.38
CA LEU A 272 4.67 10.94 3.41
C LEU A 272 4.96 10.44 1.99
N GLY A 273 3.92 10.05 1.27
CA GLY A 273 3.90 9.91 -0.19
C GLY A 273 2.69 10.65 -0.75
N SER A 274 2.22 10.45 -1.99
CA SER A 274 2.81 9.65 -3.06
C SER A 274 3.33 10.51 -4.22
N LEU A 275 2.52 11.32 -4.90
CA LEU A 275 2.91 11.98 -6.16
C LEU A 275 3.33 11.00 -7.27
N HIS A 276 2.62 9.87 -7.37
CA HIS A 276 2.96 8.88 -8.37
C HIS A 276 2.67 9.36 -9.80
N HIS A 277 3.35 8.74 -10.76
CA HIS A 277 3.10 8.96 -12.18
C HIS A 277 3.53 7.75 -13.00
N ASN A 278 3.03 7.66 -14.23
CA ASN A 278 3.44 6.64 -15.17
C ASN A 278 4.93 6.76 -15.52
N VAL A 279 5.65 5.64 -15.43
CA VAL A 279 7.08 5.54 -15.73
C VAL A 279 7.32 5.89 -17.20
N GLY A 280 8.29 6.78 -17.45
CA GLY A 280 8.70 7.17 -18.80
C GLY A 280 7.79 8.19 -19.49
N GLN A 281 6.74 8.69 -18.81
CA GLN A 281 5.81 9.67 -19.36
C GLN A 281 6.01 11.09 -18.80
N GLU A 282 6.68 11.22 -17.65
CA GLU A 282 6.85 12.50 -16.94
C GLU A 282 8.26 12.64 -16.35
N ASP A 283 8.66 13.88 -16.07
CA ASP A 283 9.86 14.19 -15.30
C ASP A 283 9.62 13.88 -13.80
N ALA A 284 10.62 13.23 -13.21
CA ALA A 284 10.64 12.81 -11.80
C ALA A 284 11.14 13.91 -10.85
N GLY A 285 11.69 15.01 -11.38
CA GLY A 285 12.25 16.10 -10.59
C GLY A 285 11.23 16.80 -9.70
N GLY A 286 11.68 17.29 -8.54
CA GLY A 286 10.87 18.16 -7.66
C GLY A 286 9.86 17.46 -6.76
N ARG A 287 9.59 16.16 -6.97
CA ARG A 287 8.57 15.41 -6.20
C ARG A 287 8.92 15.32 -4.71
N PHE A 288 10.20 15.09 -4.38
CA PHE A 288 10.64 15.04 -2.99
C PHE A 288 10.57 16.40 -2.30
N GLU A 289 10.90 17.48 -3.02
CA GLU A 289 10.80 18.85 -2.53
C GLU A 289 9.35 19.27 -2.28
N GLU A 290 8.43 18.85 -3.15
CA GLU A 290 6.99 19.09 -2.97
C GLU A 290 6.47 18.36 -1.72
N LEU A 291 6.82 17.09 -1.53
CA LEU A 291 6.47 16.31 -0.34
C LEU A 291 7.02 16.97 0.94
N GLU A 292 8.29 17.38 0.94
CA GLU A 292 8.90 18.04 2.09
C GLU A 292 8.24 19.40 2.40
N THR A 293 7.94 20.18 1.36
CA THR A 293 7.24 21.47 1.51
C THR A 293 5.86 21.25 2.12
N TRP A 294 5.10 20.29 1.57
CA TRP A 294 3.76 19.99 2.02
C TRP A 294 3.70 19.64 3.51
N VAL A 295 4.61 18.77 4.00
CA VAL A 295 4.62 18.37 5.41
C VAL A 295 5.09 19.50 6.32
N ARG A 296 6.09 20.30 5.93
CA ARG A 296 6.60 21.40 6.76
C ARG A 296 5.60 22.54 6.91
N GLU A 297 4.83 22.81 5.87
CA GLU A 297 3.74 23.79 5.92
C GLU A 297 2.64 23.37 6.91
N ARG A 298 2.41 22.07 7.09
CA ARG A 298 1.28 21.54 7.90
C ARG A 298 1.69 21.13 9.29
N PHE A 299 2.92 20.64 9.45
CA PHE A 299 3.50 20.20 10.70
C PHE A 299 4.82 20.97 10.96
N PRO A 300 4.75 22.25 11.41
CA PRO A 300 5.94 23.09 11.63
C PRO A 300 6.94 22.52 12.65
N GLN A 301 6.49 21.61 13.51
CA GLN A 301 7.31 20.86 14.46
C GLN A 301 8.18 19.77 13.79
N ALA A 302 7.96 19.49 12.51
CA ALA A 302 8.75 18.52 11.77
C ALA A 302 10.19 19.02 11.58
N THR A 303 11.15 18.16 11.93
CA THR A 303 12.56 18.56 12.08
C THR A 303 13.38 18.15 10.85
N THR A 304 13.98 16.97 10.86
CA THR A 304 14.87 16.47 9.82
C THR A 304 14.19 15.44 8.92
N VAL A 305 14.47 15.53 7.63
CA VAL A 305 14.24 14.44 6.67
C VAL A 305 15.44 13.52 6.74
N ASP A 306 15.25 12.29 7.19
CA ASP A 306 16.36 11.35 7.39
C ASP A 306 16.58 10.45 6.17
N TYR A 307 15.51 10.18 5.45
CA TYR A 307 15.49 9.34 4.27
C TYR A 307 14.82 10.09 3.12
N ARG A 308 15.66 10.38 2.13
CA ARG A 308 15.26 10.72 0.78
C ARG A 308 15.91 9.68 -0.13
N PRO A 309 15.13 8.84 -0.85
CA PRO A 309 15.71 7.97 -1.86
C PRO A 309 16.53 8.81 -2.84
N GLN A 310 17.79 8.40 -3.09
CA GLN A 310 18.54 9.01 -4.20
C GLN A 310 17.89 8.58 -5.52
N PRO A 311 17.80 9.49 -6.51
CA PRO A 311 17.17 9.23 -7.81
C PRO A 311 17.81 8.06 -8.57
#